data_AF-A0A0F9T9S7-F1
#
_entry.id   AF-A0A0F9T9S7-F1
#
_cell.length_a   1.000
_cell.length_b   1.000
_cell.length_c   1.000
_cell.angle_alpha   90.00
_cell.angle_beta   90.00
_cell.angle_gamma   90.00
#
_symmetry.space_group_name_H-M   'P 1'
#
loop_
_entity.id
_entity.type
_entity.pdbx_description
1 polymer ?
#
loop_
_entity_poly.entity_id
_entity_poly.type
_entity_poly.pdbx_seq_one_letter_code
_entity_poly.pdbx_strand_id
1 'polypeptide(L)'
;MAVKTKTGYKCFYCEKSFTHPEKADVCRDSHDLVYIPMSREDLNKLRNFIMIPDEKILRGPRGKPIPAVRLIFNMIKGNRSLK
;
A
#
# COMPACT_ATOMS: atom_id res chain seq x y z
N MET A 1 -0.80 5.49 -15.71
CA MET A 1 -1.40 4.92 -16.94
C MET A 1 -1.92 3.53 -16.62
N ALA A 2 -3.03 3.13 -17.23
CA ALA A 2 -3.57 1.77 -17.10
C ALA A 2 -2.48 0.71 -17.36
N VAL A 3 -2.40 -0.31 -16.49
CA VAL A 3 -1.43 -1.39 -16.63
C VAL A 3 -1.98 -2.43 -17.60
N LYS A 4 -1.34 -2.62 -18.75
CA LYS A 4 -1.74 -3.64 -19.74
C LYS A 4 -1.39 -5.03 -19.22
N THR A 5 -2.34 -5.95 -19.32
CA THR A 5 -2.21 -7.36 -18.96
C THR A 5 -2.53 -8.25 -20.16
N LYS A 6 -2.31 -9.57 -20.04
CA LYS A 6 -2.59 -10.53 -21.12
C LYS A 6 -4.07 -10.55 -21.55
N THR A 7 -4.99 -10.18 -20.64
CA THR A 7 -6.44 -10.31 -20.83
C THR A 7 -7.19 -8.97 -20.81
N GLY A 8 -6.49 -7.84 -20.70
CA GLY A 8 -7.12 -6.52 -20.58
C GLY A 8 -6.23 -5.52 -19.84
N TYR A 9 -6.84 -4.64 -19.03
CA TYR A 9 -6.17 -3.56 -18.32
C TYR A 9 -6.44 -3.65 -16.81
N LYS A 10 -5.51 -3.14 -16.00
CA LYS A 10 -5.69 -3.05 -14.54
C LYS A 10 -5.40 -1.65 -14.02
N CYS A 11 -6.15 -1.25 -12.99
CA CYS A 11 -5.81 -0.07 -12.19
C CYS A 11 -4.53 -0.35 -11.39
N PHE A 12 -3.63 0.63 -11.34
CA PHE A 12 -2.36 0.49 -10.63
C PHE A 12 -2.52 0.39 -9.10
N TYR A 13 -3.50 1.08 -8.53
CA TYR A 13 -3.65 1.18 -7.07
C TYR A 13 -4.48 0.05 -6.44
N CYS A 14 -5.59 -0.35 -7.08
CA CYS A 14 -6.49 -1.37 -6.53
C CYS A 14 -6.50 -2.70 -7.29
N GLU A 15 -5.68 -2.82 -8.35
CA GLU A 15 -5.54 -4.02 -9.19
C GLU A 15 -6.83 -4.52 -9.86
N LYS A 16 -7.93 -3.77 -9.79
CA LYS A 16 -9.19 -4.10 -10.47
C LYS A 16 -8.95 -4.21 -11.97
N SER A 17 -9.52 -5.25 -12.58
CA SER A 17 -9.44 -5.53 -14.00
C SER A 17 -10.53 -4.82 -14.79
N PHE A 18 -10.17 -4.31 -15.96
CA PHE A 18 -11.03 -3.60 -16.88
C PHE A 18 -10.77 -4.09 -18.31
N THR A 19 -11.81 -4.07 -19.13
CA THR A 19 -11.71 -4.42 -20.55
C THR A 19 -11.12 -3.29 -21.38
N HIS A 20 -11.33 -2.03 -20.95
CA HIS A 20 -10.92 -0.83 -21.65
C HIS A 20 -9.93 -0.01 -20.81
N PRO A 21 -8.89 0.59 -21.43
CA PRO A 21 -7.88 1.36 -20.72
C PRO A 21 -8.45 2.62 -20.06
N GLU A 22 -9.43 3.28 -20.69
CA GLU A 22 -10.04 4.51 -20.19
C GLU A 22 -10.73 4.28 -18.83
N LYS A 23 -11.41 3.13 -18.68
CA LYS A 23 -12.05 2.75 -17.41
C LYS A 23 -11.04 2.50 -16.29
N ALA A 24 -9.88 1.92 -16.64
CA ALA A 24 -8.80 1.71 -15.68
C ALA A 24 -8.16 3.04 -15.25
N ASP A 25 -8.04 4.01 -16.17
CA ASP A 25 -7.55 5.34 -15.86
C ASP A 25 -8.56 6.17 -15.03
N VAL A 26 -9.86 6.13 -15.32
CA VAL A 26 -10.88 6.75 -14.46
C VAL A 26 -10.86 6.15 -13.04
N CYS A 27 -10.72 4.82 -12.92
CA CYS A 27 -10.57 4.17 -11.62
C CYS A 27 -9.29 4.61 -10.91
N ARG A 28 -8.19 4.82 -11.64
CA ARG A 28 -6.93 5.30 -11.07
C ARG A 28 -7.11 6.70 -10.47
N ASP A 29 -7.77 7.59 -11.20
CA ASP A 29 -7.92 9.00 -10.84
C ASP A 29 -8.99 9.20 -9.74
N SER A 30 -9.86 8.21 -9.49
CA SER A 30 -10.80 8.24 -8.38
C SER A 30 -10.21 7.78 -7.04
N HIS A 31 -8.97 7.30 -7.01
CA HIS A 31 -8.30 6.95 -5.76
C HIS A 31 -7.84 8.19 -5.02
N ASP A 32 -8.27 8.33 -3.77
CA ASP A 32 -7.75 9.34 -2.86
C ASP A 32 -6.32 8.95 -2.43
N LEU A 33 -5.33 9.72 -2.89
CA LEU A 33 -3.92 9.46 -2.63
C LEU A 33 -3.47 10.25 -1.40
N VAL A 34 -3.23 9.53 -0.31
CA VAL A 34 -2.69 10.12 0.91
C VAL A 34 -1.17 10.08 0.89
N TYR A 35 -0.53 11.25 0.87
CA TYR A 35 0.92 11.36 1.04
C TYR A 35 1.28 11.28 2.53
N ILE A 36 2.01 10.24 2.91
CA ILE A 36 2.51 10.07 4.27
C ILE A 36 4.00 10.42 4.29
N PRO A 37 4.42 11.55 4.91
CA PRO A 37 5.84 11.83 5.08
C PRO A 37 6.45 10.76 5.99
N MET A 38 7.48 10.07 5.50
CA MET A 38 8.20 9.03 6.24
C MET A 38 9.68 9.38 6.32
N SER A 39 10.27 9.15 7.50
CA SER A 39 11.72 9.28 7.66
C SER A 39 12.43 8.14 6.92
N ARG A 40 13.70 8.36 6.55
CA ARG A 40 14.54 7.31 5.97
C ARG A 40 14.66 6.08 6.88
N GLU A 41 14.66 6.29 8.19
CA GLU A 41 14.71 5.22 9.19
C GLU A 41 13.44 4.37 9.15
N ASP A 42 12.27 4.99 9.07
CA ASP A 42 10.98 4.28 9.00
C ASP A 42 10.85 3.48 7.69
N LEU A 43 11.34 4.05 6.58
CA LEU A 43 11.37 3.35 5.29
C LEU A 43 12.26 2.10 5.35
N ASN A 44 13.43 2.20 5.98
CA ASN A 44 14.33 1.05 6.16
C ASN A 44 13.69 -0.04 7.03
N LYS A 45 12.99 0.34 8.10
CA LYS A 45 12.27 -0.63 8.95
C LYS A 45 11.13 -1.31 8.19
N LEU A 46 10.37 -0.56 7.39
CA LEU A 46 9.33 -1.12 6.55
C LEU A 46 9.90 -2.11 5.53
N ARG A 47 11.02 -1.75 4.87
CA ARG A 47 11.74 -2.66 3.96
C ARG A 47 12.16 -3.94 4.68
N ASN A 48 12.76 -3.82 5.87
CA ASN A 48 13.21 -4.97 6.64
C ASN A 48 12.03 -5.86 7.07
N PHE A 49 10.88 -5.28 7.41
CA PHE A 49 9.66 -6.02 7.72
C PHE A 49 9.10 -6.80 6.52
N ILE A 50 9.17 -6.25 5.31
CA ILE A 50 8.76 -6.98 4.10
C ILE A 50 9.66 -8.18 3.84
N MET A 51 10.97 -8.04 4.09
CA MET A 51 11.95 -9.14 3.91
C MET A 51 11.86 -10.19 5.02
N ILE A 52 11.64 -9.76 6.26
CA ILE A 52 11.52 -10.60 7.44
C ILE A 52 10.31 -10.09 8.22
N PRO A 53 9.13 -10.73 8.10
CA PRO A 53 7.90 -10.28 8.75
C PRO A 53 7.92 -10.54 10.26
N ASP A 54 8.70 -9.75 10.98
CA ASP A 54 8.73 -9.67 12.45
C ASP A 54 8.20 -8.31 12.91
N GLU A 55 7.07 -8.32 13.63
CA GLU A 55 6.42 -7.11 14.17
C GLU A 55 7.32 -6.30 15.10
N LYS A 56 8.38 -6.89 15.68
CA LYS A 56 9.34 -6.18 16.53
C LYS A 56 10.13 -5.14 15.74
N ILE A 57 10.33 -5.34 14.44
CA ILE A 57 11.06 -4.41 13.55
C ILE A 57 10.35 -3.06 13.45
N LEU A 58 9.02 -3.05 13.61
CA LEU A 58 8.17 -1.86 13.47
C LEU A 58 8.07 -1.04 14.77
N ARG A 59 8.84 -1.39 15.80
CA ARG A 59 8.86 -0.73 17.11
C ARG A 59 10.05 0.23 17.21
N GLY A 60 9.80 1.41 17.76
CA GLY A 60 10.84 2.39 18.06
C GLY A 60 11.65 2.05 19.31
N PRO A 61 12.66 2.87 19.68
CA PRO A 61 13.60 2.64 20.79
C PRO A 61 12.97 2.57 22.20
N ARG A 62 11.64 2.64 22.32
CA ARG A 62 10.88 2.51 23.58
C ARG A 62 9.70 1.54 23.47
N GLY A 63 9.72 0.63 22.49
CA GLY A 63 8.62 -0.31 22.22
C GLY A 63 7.35 0.36 21.66
N LYS A 64 7.38 1.68 21.40
CA LYS A 64 6.27 2.43 20.84
C LYS A 64 6.14 2.12 19.34
N PRO A 65 4.91 1.91 18.83
CA PRO A 65 4.68 1.69 17.41
C PRO A 65 4.97 2.96 16.61
N ILE A 66 5.65 2.82 15.48
CA ILE A 66 5.91 3.93 14.57
C ILE A 66 4.57 4.38 13.97
N PRO A 67 4.17 5.65 14.09
CA PRO A 67 2.84 6.11 13.66
C PRO A 67 2.56 5.82 12.18
N ALA A 68 3.51 6.12 11.30
CA ALA A 68 3.37 5.92 9.86
C ALA A 68 3.23 4.44 9.49
N VAL A 69 4.06 3.57 10.07
CA VAL A 69 4.01 2.13 9.82
C VAL A 69 2.75 1.50 10.39
N ARG A 70 2.30 1.92 11.59
CA ARG A 70 1.05 1.44 12.18
C ARG A 70 -0.17 1.87 11.37
N LEU A 71 -0.14 3.06 10.77
CA LEU A 71 -1.18 3.52 9.84
C LEU A 71 -1.24 2.60 8.61
N ILE A 72 -0.10 2.33 7.98
CA ILE A 72 0.01 1.44 6.81
C ILE A 72 -0.45 0.02 7.18
N PHE A 73 0.00 -0.52 8.31
CA PHE A 73 -0.38 -1.85 8.78
C PHE A 73 -1.89 -1.97 9.05
N ASN A 74 -2.49 -0.95 9.67
CA ASN A 74 -3.93 -0.89 9.92
C ASN A 74 -4.72 -0.73 8.62
N MET A 75 -4.23 0.03 7.63
CA MET A 75 -4.85 0.12 6.31
C MET A 75 -4.79 -1.22 5.56
N ILE A 76 -3.65 -1.94 5.65
CA ILE A 76 -3.49 -3.27 5.06
C ILE A 76 -4.43 -4.30 5.75
N LYS A 77 -4.54 -4.28 7.08
CA LYS A 77 -5.45 -5.19 7.80
C LYS A 77 -6.92 -4.82 7.65
N GLY A 78 -7.28 -3.53 7.65
CA GLY A 78 -8.65 -3.05 7.45
C GLY A 78 -9.24 -3.47 6.10
N ASN A 79 -8.42 -3.50 5.05
CA ASN A 79 -8.82 -4.00 3.73
C ASN A 79 -9.02 -5.53 3.65
N ARG A 80 -8.57 -6.31 4.65
CA ARG A 80 -8.82 -7.77 4.70
C ARG A 80 -10.16 -8.14 5.36
N SER A 81 -10.81 -7.23 6.08
CA SER A 81 -12.13 -7.48 6.70
C SER A 81 -13.33 -7.14 5.80
N LEU A 82 -13.10 -6.65 4.57
CA LEU A 82 -14.13 -6.33 3.58
C LEU A 82 -14.17 -7.32 2.41
N LYS A 83 -13.62 -8.53 2.57
CA LYS A 83 -13.72 -9.63 1.61
C LYS A 83 -14.41 -10.83 2.22
#